data_AF-A0AA38U4L8-F1
#
_entry.id   AF-A0AA38U4L8-F1
#
_cell.length_a   1.000
_cell.length_b   1.000
_cell.length_c   1.000
_cell.angle_alpha   90.00
_cell.angle_beta   90.00
_cell.angle_gamma   90.00
#
_symmetry.space_group_name_H-M   'P 1'
#
loop_
_entity.id
_entity.type
_entity.pdbx_description
1 polymer ?
#
loop_
_entity_poly.entity_id
_entity_poly.type
_entity_poly.pdbx_seq_one_letter_code
_entity_poly.pdbx_strand_id
1 'polypeptide(L)'
;MKVIFLPKFHCELNPIEQCWGYAKRVYRFYPESKREDDLRRNAIESLNEVPLISIRRFVTRTHRFMDAYHRGLNGRQAAWAARKYHGHRVLPDRIMDELSLAEIT
;
A
#
# COMPACT_ATOMS: atom_id res chain seq x y z
N MET A 1 -5.77 -7.01 -24.44
CA MET A 1 -5.02 -6.85 -23.18
C MET A 1 -5.22 -5.41 -22.68
N LYS A 2 -5.66 -5.19 -21.44
CA LYS A 2 -5.78 -3.83 -20.87
C LYS A 2 -4.54 -3.52 -20.06
N VAL A 3 -3.93 -2.37 -20.29
CA VAL A 3 -2.77 -1.87 -19.54
C VAL A 3 -3.25 -0.86 -18.51
N ILE A 4 -2.77 -0.97 -17.28
CA ILE A 4 -3.02 0.00 -16.22
C ILE A 4 -1.79 0.93 -16.14
N PHE A 5 -2.02 2.23 -16.30
CA PHE A 5 -0.96 3.23 -16.13
C PHE A 5 -0.91 3.67 -14.66
N LEU A 6 0.27 3.56 -14.05
CA LEU A 6 0.53 4.01 -12.70
C LEU A 6 1.36 5.30 -12.74
N PRO A 7 0.96 6.36 -12.00
CA PRO A 7 1.74 7.59 -11.91
C PRO A 7 3.15 7.36 -11.38
N LYS A 8 4.13 8.09 -11.92
CA LYS A 8 5.51 8.07 -11.41
C LYS A 8 5.54 8.61 -9.98
N PHE A 9 6.41 8.03 -9.13
CA PHE A 9 6.64 8.44 -7.74
C PHE A 9 5.46 8.28 -6.77
N HIS A 10 4.44 7.52 -7.15
CA HIS A 10 3.27 7.22 -6.31
C HIS A 10 3.19 5.72 -6.01
N CYS A 11 4.14 5.20 -5.22
CA CYS A 11 4.23 3.77 -4.91
C CYS A 11 3.01 3.25 -4.11
N GLU A 12 2.31 4.12 -3.40
CA GLU A 12 1.03 3.84 -2.73
C GLU A 12 -0.11 3.45 -3.69
N LEU A 13 0.03 3.83 -4.97
CA LEU A 13 -0.91 3.46 -6.03
C LEU A 13 -0.59 2.10 -6.67
N ASN A 14 0.50 1.44 -6.25
CA ASN A 14 0.87 0.12 -6.72
C ASN A 14 0.78 -0.92 -5.57
N PRO A 15 -0.27 -1.76 -5.51
CA PRO A 15 -0.47 -2.67 -4.39
C PRO A 15 0.62 -3.74 -4.28
N ILE A 16 1.37 -4.03 -5.35
CA ILE A 16 2.48 -4.99 -5.32
C ILE A 16 3.62 -4.55 -4.38
N GLU A 17 3.82 -3.24 -4.21
CA GLU A 17 4.84 -2.69 -3.32
C GLU A 17 4.58 -3.07 -1.86
N GLN A 18 3.30 -3.18 -1.48
CA GLN A 18 2.90 -3.62 -0.15
C GLN A 18 3.09 -5.14 0.02
N CYS A 19 2.86 -5.93 -1.03
CA CYS A 19 3.18 -7.36 -1.04
C CYS A 19 4.69 -7.57 -0.85
N TRP A 20 5.53 -6.83 -1.58
CA TRP A 20 6.99 -6.85 -1.39
C TRP A 20 7.40 -6.39 0.00
N GLY A 21 6.75 -5.37 0.56
CA GLY A 21 6.97 -4.92 1.93
C GLY A 21 6.70 -6.03 2.95
N TYR A 22 5.58 -6.75 2.80
CA TYR A 22 5.23 -7.88 3.66
C TYR A 22 6.24 -9.02 3.52
N ALA A 23 6.54 -9.44 2.28
CA ALA A 23 7.48 -10.52 2.00
C ALA A 23 8.87 -10.20 2.54
N LYS A 24 9.38 -8.97 2.37
CA LYS A 24 10.65 -8.54 2.95
C LYS A 24 10.65 -8.60 4.49
N ARG A 25 9.52 -8.32 5.14
CA ARG A 25 9.41 -8.46 6.60
C ARG A 25 9.51 -9.93 7.01
N VAL A 26 8.84 -10.84 6.29
CA VAL A 26 8.94 -12.29 6.54
C VAL A 26 10.37 -12.79 6.30
N TYR A 27 10.99 -12.35 5.20
CA TYR A 27 12.35 -12.72 4.82
C TYR A 27 13.38 -12.41 5.91
N ARG A 28 13.21 -11.30 6.65
CA ARG A 28 14.13 -10.91 7.74
C ARG A 28 14.17 -11.89 8.92
N PHE A 29 13.23 -12.83 9.01
CA PHE A 29 13.26 -13.89 10.02
C PHE A 29 14.05 -15.12 9.59
N TYR A 30 14.44 -15.23 8.32
CA TYR A 30 15.30 -16.31 7.84
C TYR A 30 16.77 -16.07 8.25
N PRO A 31 17.57 -17.14 8.41
CA PRO A 31 18.99 -17.01 8.68
C PRO A 31 19.71 -16.31 7.52
N GLU A 32 20.75 -15.56 7.86
CA GLU A 32 21.64 -14.97 6.85
C GLU A 32 22.36 -16.07 6.05
N SER A 33 22.44 -15.90 4.73
CA SER A 33 23.20 -16.78 3.85
C SER A 33 23.95 -15.96 2.80
N LYS A 34 25.07 -16.49 2.33
CA LYS A 34 25.84 -15.95 1.19
C LYS A 34 25.59 -16.75 -0.10
N ARG A 35 24.83 -17.85 -0.03
CA ARG A 35 24.54 -18.72 -1.17
C ARG A 35 23.29 -18.23 -1.89
N GLU A 36 23.40 -18.00 -3.19
CA GLU A 36 22.29 -17.53 -4.02
C GLU A 36 21.06 -18.45 -3.94
N ASP A 37 21.26 -19.77 -3.92
CA ASP A 37 20.17 -20.76 -3.82
C ASP A 37 19.33 -20.57 -2.56
N ASP A 38 19.97 -20.29 -1.42
CA ASP A 38 19.27 -20.06 -0.15
C ASP A 38 18.51 -18.73 -0.20
N LEU A 39 19.14 -17.67 -0.70
CA LEU A 39 18.52 -16.36 -0.85
C LEU A 39 17.28 -16.44 -1.74
N ARG A 40 17.38 -17.14 -2.88
CA ARG A 40 16.28 -17.35 -3.81
C ARG A 40 15.15 -18.16 -3.20
N ARG A 41 15.46 -19.28 -2.53
CA ARG A 41 14.47 -20.12 -1.84
C ARG A 41 13.72 -19.32 -0.78
N ASN A 42 14.45 -18.64 0.10
CA ASN A 42 13.88 -17.82 1.18
C ASN A 42 13.00 -16.68 0.61
N ALA A 43 13.38 -16.06 -0.51
CA ALA A 43 12.59 -15.02 -1.16
C ALA A 43 11.26 -15.55 -1.71
N ILE A 44 11.27 -16.72 -2.36
CA ILE A 44 10.05 -17.37 -2.88
C ILE A 44 9.13 -17.78 -1.73
N GLU A 45 9.67 -18.42 -0.69
CA GLU A 45 8.89 -18.81 0.49
C GLU A 45 8.26 -17.58 1.17
N SER A 46 9.04 -16.51 1.38
CA SER A 46 8.55 -15.27 1.97
C SER A 46 7.45 -14.59 1.14
N LEU A 47 7.47 -14.74 -0.18
CA LEU A 47 6.42 -14.26 -1.08
C LEU A 47 5.14 -15.10 -0.96
N ASN A 48 5.27 -16.42 -0.83
CA ASN A 48 4.13 -17.32 -0.66
C ASN A 48 3.43 -17.13 0.70
N GLU A 49 4.14 -16.60 1.69
CA GLU A 49 3.62 -16.27 3.02
C GLU A 49 2.72 -15.01 3.03
N VAL A 50 2.59 -14.28 1.92
CA VAL A 50 1.70 -13.09 1.86
C VAL A 50 0.23 -13.56 1.88
N PRO A 51 -0.55 -13.31 2.95
CA PRO A 51 -1.89 -13.86 3.05
C PRO A 51 -2.84 -13.17 2.06
N LEU A 52 -3.78 -13.94 1.49
CA LEU A 52 -4.78 -13.39 0.55
C LEU A 52 -5.58 -12.21 1.15
N ILE A 53 -5.88 -12.27 2.46
CA ILE A 53 -6.56 -11.17 3.15
C ILE A 53 -5.72 -9.89 3.17
N SER A 54 -4.39 -10.00 3.29
CA SER A 54 -3.48 -8.87 3.23
C SER A 54 -3.45 -8.27 1.82
N ILE A 55 -3.39 -9.11 0.78
CA ILE A 55 -3.45 -8.66 -0.63
C ILE A 55 -4.73 -7.85 -0.87
N ARG A 56 -5.89 -8.36 -0.43
CA ARG A 56 -7.18 -7.64 -0.54
C ARG A 56 -7.17 -6.29 0.20
N ARG A 57 -6.54 -6.23 1.37
CA ARG A 57 -6.38 -4.99 2.14
C ARG A 57 -5.46 -3.99 1.43
N PHE A 58 -4.37 -4.45 0.80
CA PHE A 58 -3.44 -3.61 0.04
C PHE A 58 -4.11 -2.96 -1.17
N VAL A 59 -4.90 -3.74 -1.92
CA VAL A 59 -5.72 -3.22 -3.04
C VAL A 59 -6.72 -2.18 -2.53
N THR A 60 -7.41 -2.47 -1.43
CA THR A 60 -8.35 -1.51 -0.81
C THR A 60 -7.66 -0.23 -0.37
N ARG A 61 -6.43 -0.31 0.15
CA ARG A 61 -5.63 0.87 0.50
C ARG A 61 -5.28 1.69 -0.75
N THR A 62 -4.86 1.05 -1.82
CA THR A 62 -4.58 1.72 -3.10
C THR A 62 -5.80 2.47 -3.63
N HIS A 63 -7.00 1.86 -3.60
CA HIS A 63 -8.23 2.55 -4.01
C HIS A 63 -8.52 3.80 -3.17
N ARG A 64 -8.24 3.80 -1.87
CA ARG A 64 -8.41 4.99 -1.02
C ARG A 64 -7.45 6.11 -1.40
N PHE A 65 -6.20 5.79 -1.72
CA PHE A 65 -5.26 6.79 -2.22
C PHE A 65 -5.67 7.33 -3.59
N MET A 66 -6.20 6.46 -4.48
CA MET A 66 -6.75 6.89 -5.76
C MET A 66 -7.92 7.88 -5.58
N ASP A 67 -8.88 7.56 -4.71
CA ASP A 67 -10.01 8.44 -4.40
C ASP A 67 -9.55 9.75 -3.76
N ALA A 68 -8.60 9.70 -2.82
CA ALA A 68 -7.99 10.89 -2.22
C ALA A 68 -7.39 11.83 -3.29
N TYR A 69 -6.58 11.29 -4.19
CA TYR A 69 -5.96 12.07 -5.26
C TYR A 69 -6.98 12.57 -6.28
N HIS A 70 -8.01 11.80 -6.58
CA HIS A 70 -9.10 12.25 -7.44
C HIS A 70 -9.86 13.44 -6.83
N ARG A 71 -9.95 13.51 -5.49
CA ARG A 71 -10.52 14.61 -4.72
C ARG A 71 -9.54 15.78 -4.49
N GLY A 72 -8.33 15.72 -5.05
CA GLY A 72 -7.34 16.81 -4.99
C GLY A 72 -6.47 16.84 -3.73
N LEU A 73 -6.49 15.79 -2.90
CA LEU A 73 -5.63 15.72 -1.72
C LEU A 73 -4.16 15.55 -2.12
N ASN A 74 -3.25 16.14 -1.36
CA ASN A 74 -1.82 15.84 -1.50
C ASN A 74 -1.43 14.53 -0.77
N GLY A 75 -0.19 14.07 -0.94
CA GLY A 75 0.27 12.80 -0.35
C GLY A 75 0.15 12.74 1.19
N ARG A 76 0.40 13.86 1.88
CA ARG A 76 0.28 13.96 3.35
C ARG A 76 -1.18 13.83 3.79
N GLN A 77 -2.08 14.56 3.14
CA GLN A 77 -3.51 14.52 3.38
C GLN A 77 -4.10 13.13 3.08
N ALA A 78 -3.73 12.55 1.94
CA ALA A 78 -4.16 11.21 1.54
C ALA A 78 -3.71 10.14 2.54
N ALA A 79 -2.48 10.23 3.05
CA ALA A 79 -1.98 9.30 4.06
C ALA A 79 -2.76 9.41 5.39
N TRP A 80 -3.09 10.63 5.82
CA TRP A 80 -3.93 10.82 6.99
C TRP A 80 -5.35 10.27 6.78
N ALA A 81 -5.97 10.59 5.66
CA ALA A 81 -7.31 10.12 5.31
C ALA A 81 -7.36 8.59 5.24
N ALA A 82 -6.36 7.96 4.61
CA ALA A 82 -6.25 6.50 4.57
C ALA A 82 -6.09 5.87 5.96
N ARG A 83 -5.44 6.55 6.91
CA ARG A 83 -5.33 6.08 8.30
C ARG A 83 -6.66 6.20 9.05
N LYS A 84 -7.35 7.33 8.90
CA LYS A 84 -8.65 7.59 9.55
C LYS A 84 -9.76 6.66 9.04
N TYR A 85 -9.85 6.48 7.72
CA TYR A 85 -10.90 5.68 7.08
C TYR A 85 -10.42 4.30 6.65
N HIS A 86 -9.73 3.58 7.55
CA HIS A 86 -9.12 2.29 7.19
C HIS A 86 -10.13 1.21 6.76
N GLY A 87 -11.38 1.29 7.24
CA GLY A 87 -12.46 0.37 6.89
C GLY A 87 -13.28 0.74 5.64
N HIS A 88 -13.10 1.95 5.10
CA HIS A 88 -13.90 2.44 3.96
C HIS A 88 -13.16 2.24 2.64
N ARG A 89 -13.89 2.14 1.53
CA ARG A 89 -13.31 2.08 0.18
C ARG A 89 -13.19 3.45 -0.50
N VAL A 90 -13.98 4.41 -0.03
CA VAL A 90 -14.11 5.78 -0.55
C VAL A 90 -14.12 6.72 0.65
N LEU A 91 -13.57 7.91 0.50
CA LEU A 91 -13.58 8.96 1.51
C LEU A 91 -14.94 9.66 1.54
N PRO A 92 -15.38 10.15 2.71
CA PRO A 92 -16.61 10.92 2.80
C PRO A 92 -16.49 12.25 2.04
N ASP A 93 -17.63 12.79 1.59
CA ASP A 93 -17.63 14.04 0.81
C ASP A 93 -17.14 15.26 1.59
N ARG A 94 -17.24 15.21 2.92
CA ARG A 94 -16.75 16.26 3.83
C ARG A 94 -15.25 16.16 4.14
N ILE A 95 -14.49 15.34 3.41
CA ILE A 95 -13.07 15.11 3.72
C ILE A 95 -12.23 16.39 3.72
N MET A 96 -12.55 17.36 2.86
CA MET A 96 -11.83 18.64 2.81
C MET A 96 -12.08 19.49 4.06
N ASP A 97 -13.31 19.51 4.55
CA ASP A 97 -13.67 20.20 5.80
C ASP A 97 -12.98 19.52 7.00
N GLU A 98 -12.88 18.19 6.97
CA GLU A 98 -12.20 17.45 8.03
C GLU A 98 -10.68 17.65 8.04
N LEU A 99 -10.06 17.83 6.86
CA LEU A 99 -8.64 18.13 6.76
C LEU A 99 -8.30 19.53 7.27
N SER A 100 -9.15 20.52 6.98
CA SER A 100 -8.96 21.89 7.48
C SER A 100 -9.12 21.96 9.00
N LEU A 101 -10.12 21.29 9.56
CA LEU A 101 -10.32 21.16 11.01
C LEU A 101 -9.17 20.41 11.72
N ALA A 102 -8.53 19.47 11.03
CA ALA A 102 -7.41 18.71 11.57
C ALA A 102 -6.04 19.41 11.38
N GLU A 103 -6.02 20.62 10.80
CA GLU A 103 -4.81 21.39 10.49
C GLU A 103 -3.80 20.60 9.62
N ILE A 104 -4.32 19.80 8.68
CA ILE A 104 -3.52 18.97 7.77
C ILE A 104 -3.43 19.67 6.43
N THR A 105 -2.61 20.70 6.38
CA THR A 105 -2.19 21.39 5.15
C THR A 105 -1.04 20.64 4.48
#